data_AF-A0A8D8XAU9-F1
#
_entry.id   AF-A0A8D8XAU9-F1
#
_cell.length_a   1.000
_cell.length_b   1.000
_cell.length_c   1.000
_cell.angle_alpha   90.00
_cell.angle_beta   90.00
_cell.angle_gamma   90.00
#
_symmetry.space_group_name_H-M   'P 1'
#
loop_
_entity.id
_entity.type
_entity.pdbx_description
1 polymer ?
#
loop_
_entity_poly.entity_id
_entity_poly.type
_entity_poly.pdbx_seq_one_letter_code
_entity_poly.pdbx_strand_id
1 'polypeptide(L)'
;MPLVAFQYQESRCFTGNKEGLCFTSDMCIRKGGQIGSNCNFQGLYCCTFTYTCRGVSKERVTYFKSPHHPARPSTGLTCDYDVTIRPDVCAVRIEFEKVNLARKLGGVCDIDQLFILNSLDGPTTGQCGPLSGYASKY
;
A
#
# COMPACT_ATOMS: atom_id res chain seq x y z
N MET A 1 -37.87 20.23 3.29
CA MET A 1 -36.77 19.73 2.45
C MET A 1 -35.74 19.07 3.37
N PRO A 2 -35.63 17.74 3.42
CA PRO A 2 -34.56 17.12 4.21
C PRO A 2 -33.25 17.14 3.40
N LEU A 3 -32.27 17.90 3.90
CA LEU A 3 -30.87 17.72 3.55
C LEU A 3 -30.39 16.44 4.23
N VAL A 4 -30.22 15.37 3.44
CA VAL A 4 -29.53 14.17 3.93
C VAL A 4 -28.04 14.42 3.78
N ALA A 5 -27.37 14.76 4.87
CA ALA A 5 -25.92 14.75 4.94
C ALA A 5 -25.46 13.30 5.15
N PHE A 6 -25.08 12.61 4.09
CA PHE A 6 -24.32 11.37 4.23
C PHE A 6 -22.91 11.77 4.69
N GLN A 7 -22.61 11.59 5.97
CA GLN A 7 -21.22 11.58 6.43
C GLN A 7 -20.52 10.41 5.73
N TYR A 8 -19.84 10.74 4.65
CA TYR A 8 -19.09 9.81 3.81
C TYR A 8 -17.80 9.43 4.54
N GLN A 9 -17.94 8.71 5.65
CA GLN A 9 -16.79 8.13 6.32
C GLN A 9 -16.27 7.03 5.39
N GLU A 10 -15.00 7.11 5.00
CA GLU A 10 -14.33 6.13 4.14
C GLU A 10 -14.43 4.74 4.80
N SER A 11 -15.48 4.01 4.45
CA SER A 11 -15.77 2.72 5.05
C SER A 11 -14.89 1.66 4.41
N ARG A 12 -14.30 0.81 5.26
CA ARG A 12 -13.47 -0.31 4.83
C ARG A 12 -14.31 -1.32 4.06
N CYS A 13 -13.71 -1.90 3.03
CA CYS A 13 -14.31 -2.94 2.20
C CYS A 13 -13.22 -3.88 1.70
N PHE A 14 -13.61 -5.00 1.07
CA PHE A 14 -12.68 -5.96 0.49
C PHE A 14 -13.04 -6.33 -0.94
N THR A 15 -12.04 -6.36 -1.82
CA THR A 15 -12.12 -6.93 -3.17
C THR A 15 -11.13 -8.10 -3.26
N GLY A 16 -11.67 -9.33 -3.24
CA GLY A 16 -10.86 -10.52 -3.02
C GLY A 16 -10.15 -10.43 -1.68
N ASN A 17 -8.81 -10.48 -1.70
CA ASN A 17 -7.98 -10.38 -0.49
C ASN A 17 -7.43 -8.96 -0.24
N LYS A 18 -7.81 -7.97 -1.05
CA LYS A 18 -7.37 -6.58 -0.87
C LYS A 18 -8.41 -5.78 -0.12
N GLU A 19 -8.00 -5.19 1.00
CA GLU A 19 -8.72 -4.10 1.66
C GLU A 19 -8.72 -2.83 0.78
N GLY A 20 -9.84 -2.12 0.78
CA GLY A 20 -10.01 -0.85 0.11
C GLY A 20 -10.97 0.06 0.86
N LEU A 21 -11.39 1.14 0.20
CA LEU A 21 -12.36 2.09 0.74
C LEU A 21 -13.55 2.25 -0.21
N CYS A 22 -14.75 2.39 0.34
CA CYS A 22 -15.96 2.57 -0.46
C CYS A 22 -16.00 3.96 -1.09
N PHE A 23 -15.88 4.02 -2.42
CA PHE A 23 -16.00 5.25 -3.21
C PHE A 23 -17.06 5.08 -4.30
N THR A 24 -17.61 6.20 -4.79
CA THR A 24 -18.30 6.17 -6.09
C THR A 24 -17.30 5.79 -7.19
N SER A 25 -17.79 5.24 -8.31
CA SER A 25 -16.94 4.88 -9.45
C SER A 25 -16.06 6.06 -9.91
N ASP A 26 -16.68 7.23 -10.07
CA ASP A 26 -15.98 8.46 -10.51
C ASP A 26 -14.91 8.89 -9.52
N MET A 27 -15.20 8.84 -8.22
CA MET A 27 -14.25 9.25 -7.18
C MET A 27 -13.07 8.27 -7.08
N CYS A 28 -13.35 6.97 -7.22
CA CYS A 28 -12.31 5.94 -7.24
C CYS A 28 -11.32 6.17 -8.40
N ILE A 29 -11.84 6.37 -9.62
CA ILE A 29 -11.02 6.60 -10.82
C ILE A 29 -10.24 7.91 -10.71
N ARG A 30 -10.87 9.00 -10.26
CA ARG A 30 -10.20 10.31 -10.07
C ARG A 30 -9.04 10.25 -9.08
N LYS A 31 -9.14 9.37 -8.08
CA LYS A 31 -8.07 9.11 -7.11
C LYS A 31 -7.00 8.13 -7.63
N GLY A 32 -7.15 7.60 -8.84
CA GLY A 32 -6.23 6.63 -9.43
C GLY A 32 -6.39 5.21 -8.88
N GLY A 33 -7.52 4.91 -8.25
CA GLY A 33 -7.84 3.60 -7.73
C GLY A 33 -8.50 2.68 -8.76
N GLN A 34 -8.60 1.41 -8.41
CA GLN A 34 -9.27 0.38 -9.18
C GLN A 34 -10.60 0.02 -8.54
N ILE A 35 -11.67 0.07 -9.34
CA ILE A 35 -13.02 -0.30 -8.93
C ILE A 35 -13.09 -1.82 -8.72
N GLY A 36 -13.53 -2.22 -7.54
CA GLY A 36 -13.70 -3.62 -7.17
C GLY A 36 -15.16 -4.01 -6.92
N SER A 37 -15.38 -4.81 -5.87
CA SER A 37 -16.70 -5.30 -5.46
C SER A 37 -17.66 -4.18 -5.05
N ASN A 38 -18.97 -4.45 -5.06
CA ASN A 38 -19.93 -3.51 -4.50
C ASN A 38 -19.77 -3.41 -2.97
N CYS A 39 -19.89 -2.19 -2.44
CA CYS A 39 -20.03 -1.98 -1.01
C CYS A 39 -21.49 -2.17 -0.57
N ASN A 40 -21.73 -2.15 0.74
CA ASN A 40 -23.08 -2.33 1.32
C ASN A 40 -24.09 -1.24 0.92
N PHE A 41 -23.61 -0.11 0.40
CA PHE A 41 -24.45 1.01 -0.04
C PHE A 41 -24.50 1.07 -1.57
N GLN A 42 -25.70 1.30 -2.11
CA GLN A 42 -25.90 1.41 -3.55
C GLN A 42 -25.03 2.53 -4.15
N GLY A 43 -24.43 2.23 -5.31
CA GLY A 43 -23.59 3.16 -6.04
C GLY A 43 -22.16 3.31 -5.51
N LEU A 44 -21.79 2.56 -4.46
CA LEU A 44 -20.44 2.54 -3.93
C LEU A 44 -19.72 1.24 -4.28
N TYR A 45 -18.44 1.39 -4.64
CA TYR A 45 -17.56 0.30 -5.00
C TYR A 45 -16.33 0.31 -4.10
N CYS A 46 -15.83 -0.88 -3.84
CA CYS A 46 -14.62 -1.06 -3.09
C CYS A 46 -13.42 -0.66 -3.94
N CYS A 47 -12.87 0.51 -3.65
CA CYS A 47 -11.77 1.07 -4.40
C CYS A 47 -10.44 0.67 -3.76
N THR A 48 -9.53 0.11 -4.57
CA THR A 48 -8.19 -0.29 -4.12
C THR A 48 -7.11 0.52 -4.83
N PHE A 49 -6.05 0.86 -4.11
CA PHE A 49 -4.98 1.72 -4.62
C PHE A 49 -3.68 0.95 -4.69
N THR A 50 -3.29 0.50 -5.88
CA THR A 50 -2.05 -0.25 -6.09
C THR A 50 -1.09 0.55 -6.96
N TYR A 51 0.12 0.78 -6.47
CA TYR A 51 1.16 1.52 -7.17
C TYR A 51 2.44 0.70 -7.34
N THR A 52 3.33 1.22 -8.16
CA THR A 52 4.70 0.70 -8.35
C THR A 52 5.71 1.80 -8.04
N CYS A 53 6.97 1.64 -8.47
CA CYS A 53 8.04 2.61 -8.21
C CYS A 53 7.66 4.02 -8.65
N ARG A 54 8.12 5.02 -7.87
CA ARG A 54 7.80 6.44 -8.00
C ARG A 54 6.32 6.76 -7.79
N GLY A 55 5.57 5.80 -7.24
CA GLY A 55 4.18 6.00 -6.85
C GLY A 55 4.09 6.83 -5.57
N VAL A 56 3.06 7.66 -5.49
CA VAL A 56 2.73 8.42 -4.29
C VAL A 56 1.28 8.15 -3.94
N SER A 57 1.02 7.74 -2.70
CA SER A 57 -0.34 7.52 -2.21
C SER A 57 -0.63 8.39 -0.99
N LYS A 58 -1.86 8.90 -0.91
CA LYS A 58 -2.39 9.62 0.27
C LYS A 58 -3.62 8.93 0.85
N GLU A 59 -3.93 7.75 0.33
CA GLU A 59 -5.12 6.98 0.71
C GLU A 59 -4.82 6.17 1.97
N ARG A 60 -5.82 5.90 2.82
CA ARG A 60 -5.61 5.21 4.10
C ARG A 60 -5.09 3.77 3.94
N VAL A 61 -5.42 3.13 2.82
CA VAL A 61 -5.02 1.77 2.48
C VAL A 61 -4.48 1.79 1.07
N THR A 62 -3.28 1.27 0.89
CA THR A 62 -2.60 1.29 -0.39
C THR A 62 -1.60 0.15 -0.48
N TYR A 63 -1.35 -0.32 -1.71
CA TYR A 63 -0.52 -1.47 -2.01
C TYR A 63 0.63 -1.04 -2.89
N PHE A 64 1.80 -1.56 -2.59
CA PHE A 64 2.97 -1.42 -3.42
C PHE A 64 3.29 -2.76 -4.10
N LYS A 65 3.66 -2.68 -5.38
CA LYS A 65 4.14 -3.82 -6.15
C LYS A 65 5.39 -3.43 -6.92
N SER A 66 6.47 -4.19 -6.73
CA SER A 66 7.68 -3.99 -7.52
C SER A 66 7.39 -4.20 -9.02
N PRO A 67 8.07 -3.47 -9.92
CA PRO A 67 7.95 -3.68 -11.35
C PRO A 67 8.14 -5.15 -11.72
N HIS A 68 7.40 -5.61 -12.72
CA HIS A 68 7.45 -6.98 -13.25
C HIS A 68 6.98 -8.09 -12.29
N HIS A 69 6.60 -7.79 -11.04
CA HIS A 69 6.07 -8.82 -10.13
C HIS A 69 4.87 -9.56 -10.76
N PRO A 70 4.78 -10.90 -10.65
CA PRO A 70 5.58 -11.79 -9.79
C PRO A 70 6.93 -12.22 -10.37
N ALA A 71 7.28 -11.82 -11.60
CA ALA A 71 8.60 -12.10 -12.15
C ALA A 71 9.69 -11.27 -11.46
N ARG A 72 10.92 -11.78 -11.49
CA ARG A 72 12.10 -11.03 -11.03
C ARG A 72 12.49 -9.99 -12.10
N PRO A 73 12.95 -8.80 -11.71
CA PRO A 73 13.53 -7.87 -12.68
C PRO A 73 14.79 -8.48 -13.30
N SER A 74 15.03 -8.19 -14.58
CA SER A 74 16.21 -8.69 -15.33
C SER A 74 17.48 -7.89 -15.04
N THR A 75 17.36 -6.71 -14.44
CA THR A 75 18.45 -5.82 -14.05
C THR A 75 18.27 -5.34 -12.61
N GLY A 76 19.30 -4.68 -12.06
CA GLY A 76 19.17 -3.98 -10.78
C GLY A 76 17.98 -3.03 -10.77
N LEU A 77 17.25 -2.99 -9.66
CA LEU A 77 16.06 -2.17 -9.46
C LEU A 77 16.28 -1.24 -8.26
N THR A 78 16.25 0.06 -8.51
CA THR A 78 16.11 1.07 -7.47
C THR A 78 14.69 1.61 -7.52
N CYS A 79 14.01 1.60 -6.39
CA CYS A 79 12.57 1.85 -6.33
C CYS A 79 12.21 2.54 -5.02
N ASP A 80 11.58 3.70 -5.15
CA ASP A 80 10.92 4.43 -4.08
C ASP A 80 9.40 4.32 -4.23
N TYR A 81 8.70 4.38 -3.11
CA TYR A 81 7.25 4.47 -3.04
C TYR A 81 6.88 5.29 -1.81
N ASP A 82 6.20 6.41 -2.04
CA ASP A 82 5.91 7.37 -0.99
C ASP A 82 4.47 7.26 -0.51
N VAL A 83 4.31 7.23 0.81
CA VAL A 83 3.01 7.32 1.46
C VAL A 83 2.94 8.65 2.21
N THR A 84 2.07 9.56 1.75
CA THR A 84 1.81 10.82 2.45
C THR A 84 0.85 10.56 3.60
N ILE A 85 1.33 10.78 4.82
CA ILE A 85 0.52 10.55 6.03
C ILE A 85 -0.48 11.68 6.19
N ARG A 86 -1.75 11.32 6.39
CA ARG A 86 -2.82 12.29 6.63
C ARG A 86 -2.78 12.78 8.09
N PRO A 87 -3.23 14.01 8.38
CA PRO A 87 -3.22 14.55 9.74
C PRO A 87 -4.03 13.74 10.76
N ASP A 88 -4.99 12.95 10.29
CA ASP A 88 -5.88 12.12 11.10
C ASP A 88 -5.40 10.66 11.24
N VAL A 89 -4.14 10.38 10.89
CA VAL A 89 -3.50 9.07 11.00
C VAL A 89 -2.38 9.13 12.02
N CYS A 90 -2.47 8.31 13.07
CA CYS A 90 -1.48 8.30 14.16
C CYS A 90 -0.27 7.41 13.88
N ALA A 91 -0.43 6.39 13.03
CA ALA A 91 0.60 5.40 12.74
C ALA A 91 0.30 4.68 11.42
N VAL A 92 1.36 4.20 10.77
CA VAL A 92 1.29 3.38 9.55
C VAL A 92 1.63 1.94 9.89
N ARG A 93 0.78 1.02 9.44
CA ARG A 93 1.08 -0.40 9.48
C ARG A 93 1.56 -0.85 8.09
N ILE A 94 2.75 -1.42 8.02
CA ILE A 94 3.31 -2.00 6.81
C ILE A 94 3.26 -3.51 6.95
N GLU A 95 2.70 -4.19 5.95
CA GLU A 95 2.63 -5.64 5.87
C GLU A 95 3.27 -6.13 4.58
N PHE A 96 4.11 -7.15 4.70
CA PHE A 96 4.75 -7.78 3.57
C PHE A 96 3.94 -9.00 3.13
N GLU A 97 3.08 -8.85 2.11
CA GLU A 97 2.26 -9.98 1.63
C GLU A 97 3.10 -11.03 0.89
N LYS A 98 3.84 -10.60 -0.14
CA LYS A 98 4.63 -11.47 -1.02
C LYS A 98 5.97 -10.83 -1.35
N VAL A 99 6.89 -10.90 -0.39
CA VAL A 99 8.22 -10.30 -0.50
C VAL A 99 9.29 -11.36 -0.31
N ASN A 100 10.09 -11.55 -1.36
CA ASN A 100 11.21 -12.47 -1.37
C ASN A 100 12.41 -11.79 -2.04
N LEU A 101 13.31 -11.30 -1.21
CA LEU A 101 14.56 -10.66 -1.61
C LEU A 101 15.73 -11.64 -1.44
N ALA A 102 16.86 -11.34 -2.06
CA ALA A 102 18.10 -12.06 -1.82
C ALA A 102 18.40 -12.12 -0.30
N ARG A 103 18.91 -13.27 0.16
CA ARG A 103 19.26 -13.46 1.57
C ARG A 103 20.55 -12.72 1.92
N LYS A 104 20.79 -12.58 3.22
CA LYS A 104 22.05 -12.04 3.73
C LYS A 104 23.25 -12.85 3.23
N LEU A 105 24.31 -12.15 2.85
CA LEU A 105 25.64 -12.71 2.57
C LEU A 105 26.60 -12.12 3.60
N GLY A 106 27.31 -12.98 4.35
CA GLY A 106 28.20 -12.50 5.43
C GLY A 106 27.48 -11.77 6.58
N GLY A 107 26.19 -12.03 6.79
CA GLY A 107 25.39 -11.41 7.86
C GLY A 107 24.75 -10.06 7.49
N VAL A 108 25.03 -9.53 6.30
CA VAL A 108 24.48 -8.26 5.81
C VAL A 108 23.65 -8.45 4.54
N CYS A 109 22.70 -7.55 4.31
CA CYS A 109 21.89 -7.54 3.09
C CYS A 109 22.67 -6.85 1.97
N ASP A 110 23.52 -7.58 1.25
CA ASP A 110 24.43 -6.96 0.25
C ASP A 110 23.83 -6.91 -1.17
N ILE A 111 22.95 -7.85 -1.51
CA ILE A 111 22.41 -8.01 -2.87
C ILE A 111 21.11 -7.21 -3.05
N ASP A 112 20.13 -7.48 -2.20
CA ASP A 112 18.84 -6.78 -2.19
C ASP A 112 18.61 -6.16 -0.82
N GLN A 113 18.08 -4.94 -0.80
CA GLN A 113 17.78 -4.22 0.43
C GLN A 113 16.45 -3.50 0.32
N LEU A 114 15.67 -3.55 1.41
CA LEU A 114 14.48 -2.74 1.62
C LEU A 114 14.68 -1.87 2.84
N PHE A 115 14.36 -0.58 2.69
CA PHE A 115 14.43 0.40 3.75
C PHE A 115 13.07 1.05 3.93
N ILE A 116 12.70 1.29 5.18
CA ILE A 116 11.58 2.15 5.54
C ILE A 116 12.21 3.43 6.10
N LEU A 117 11.94 4.54 5.44
CA LEU A 117 12.52 5.84 5.74
C LEU A 117 11.49 6.73 6.42
N ASN A 118 11.96 7.81 7.04
CA ASN A 118 11.12 8.86 7.64
C ASN A 118 10.13 8.35 8.70
N SER A 119 10.51 7.31 9.45
CA SER A 119 9.79 6.92 10.68
C SER A 119 10.29 7.72 11.88
N LEU A 120 9.54 7.70 12.99
CA LEU A 120 9.94 8.36 14.24
C LEU A 120 11.29 7.86 14.78
N ASP A 121 11.59 6.58 14.57
CA ASP A 121 12.86 5.95 14.98
C ASP A 121 13.99 6.13 13.94
N GLY A 122 13.74 6.90 12.88
CA GLY A 122 14.67 7.10 11.77
C GLY A 122 14.53 6.03 10.67
N PRO A 123 15.51 5.92 9.76
CA PRO A 123 15.51 4.89 8.72
C PRO A 123 15.79 3.51 9.33
N THR A 124 15.08 2.48 8.87
CA THR A 124 15.37 1.10 9.28
C THR A 124 16.73 0.64 8.77
N THR A 125 17.31 -0.39 9.37
CA THR A 125 18.40 -1.14 8.71
C THR A 125 17.89 -1.83 7.44
N GLY A 126 18.80 -2.13 6.50
CA GLY A 126 18.45 -2.85 5.28
C GLY A 126 17.83 -4.22 5.59
N GLN A 127 16.59 -4.41 5.15
CA GLN A 127 15.83 -5.66 5.30
C GLN A 127 15.95 -6.49 4.02
N CYS A 128 16.09 -7.81 4.14
CA CYS A 128 16.23 -8.71 2.99
C CYS A 128 15.83 -10.15 3.35
N GLY A 129 15.83 -11.04 2.36
CA GLY A 129 15.36 -12.42 2.49
C GLY A 129 13.84 -12.59 2.31
N PRO A 130 13.27 -13.73 2.77
CA PRO A 130 11.84 -13.98 2.71
C PRO A 130 11.11 -13.19 3.82
N LEU A 131 10.50 -12.07 3.45
CA LEU A 131 9.81 -11.16 4.37
C LEU A 131 8.27 -11.34 4.35
N SER A 132 7.74 -12.25 3.53
CA SER A 132 6.30 -12.53 3.53
C SER A 132 5.76 -12.91 4.92
N GLY A 133 4.67 -12.27 5.33
CA GLY A 133 4.01 -12.49 6.63
C GLY A 133 4.54 -11.61 7.77
N TYR A 134 5.61 -10.86 7.57
CA TYR A 134 6.09 -9.90 8.56
C TYR A 134 5.28 -8.59 8.46
N ALA A 135 5.07 -7.96 9.61
CA ALA A 135 4.39 -6.66 9.72
C ALA A 135 5.09 -5.76 10.73
N SER A 136 5.03 -4.46 10.52
CA SER A 136 5.61 -3.46 11.43
C SER A 136 4.73 -2.22 11.49
N LYS A 137 4.77 -1.52 12.62
CA LYS A 137 4.00 -0.30 12.87
C LYS A 137 4.99 0.83 13.11
N TYR A 138 4.80 1.93 12.38
CA TYR A 138 5.61 3.14 12.43
C TYR A 138 4.74 4.35 12.77
#